data_AF-A0A660KSM6-F1
#
_entry.id   AF-A0A660KSM6-F1
#
_cell.length_a   1.000
_cell.length_b   1.000
_cell.length_c   1.000
_cell.angle_alpha   90.00
_cell.angle_beta   90.00
_cell.angle_gamma   90.00
#
_symmetry.space_group_name_H-M   'P 1'
#
loop_
_entity.id
_entity.type
_entity.pdbx_description
1 polymer ?
#
loop_
_entity_poly.entity_id
_entity_poly.type
_entity_poly.pdbx_seq_one_letter_code
_entity_poly.pdbx_strand_id
1 'polypeptide(L)'
;MIVRKHMGRASPILLLLLAFGFFFATYNLLTMIIHNKASNLGSWVVDGVKRSGELNSKFHVALTATDAPYSQWQCRIMYYWYKKVKDMPGSDMGKFTRILHSGIPDKLMEEIPTFVVDPLPEGLDRGYVVLNRPWAFVQWLEKATIEEEYILMAEPDHIFVKPLPNLAHGIKPAGFPFFYIKPAEHEKVIRKFYPKESGPVTDIDPIGNSPVIIKKGELTYGKKGDWRFDKRSYLTGPPPRNLSLPPPGVPESVVRLVKMVNEATANIPGWDTLTSDTDQK
;
A
#
# COMPACT_ATOMS: atom_id res chain seq x y z
N MET A 1 49.79 62.88 -38.25
CA MET A 1 48.38 63.32 -38.12
C MET A 1 47.55 62.10 -37.77
N ILE A 2 47.13 61.95 -36.51
CA ILE A 2 46.39 60.77 -36.02
C ILE A 2 44.90 61.01 -36.22
N VAL A 3 44.27 60.22 -37.08
CA VAL A 3 42.81 60.26 -37.29
C VAL A 3 42.15 59.44 -36.18
N ARG A 4 41.53 60.12 -35.20
CA ARG A 4 40.65 59.47 -34.22
C ARG A 4 39.30 59.18 -34.87
N LYS A 5 38.97 57.89 -35.02
CA LYS A 5 37.68 57.39 -35.48
C LYS A 5 36.64 57.61 -34.38
N HIS A 6 35.61 58.41 -34.64
CA HIS A 6 34.48 58.55 -33.71
C HIS A 6 33.71 57.22 -33.65
N MET A 7 33.83 56.50 -32.54
CA MET A 7 32.91 55.42 -32.19
C MET A 7 31.60 56.04 -31.71
N GLY A 8 30.52 55.80 -32.46
CA GLY A 8 29.18 56.26 -32.09
C GLY A 8 28.78 55.71 -30.72
N ARG A 9 28.49 56.60 -29.76
CA ARG A 9 27.90 56.23 -28.48
C ARG A 9 26.47 55.74 -28.73
N ALA A 10 26.19 54.48 -28.37
CA ALA A 10 24.82 53.97 -28.37
C ALA A 10 23.96 54.80 -27.40
N SER A 11 22.77 55.21 -27.85
CA SER A 11 21.84 56.00 -27.04
C SER A 11 21.44 55.21 -25.79
N PRO A 12 21.56 55.80 -24.57
CA PRO A 12 21.17 55.13 -23.33
C PRO A 12 19.69 54.74 -23.31
N ILE A 13 18.84 55.49 -24.03
CA ILE A 13 17.42 55.18 -24.20
C ILE A 13 17.24 53.93 -25.06
N LEU A 14 18.03 53.77 -26.13
CA LEU A 14 17.98 52.58 -26.98
C LEU A 14 18.46 51.34 -26.20
N LEU A 15 19.48 51.48 -25.37
CA LEU A 15 19.97 50.39 -24.50
C LEU A 15 18.93 50.00 -23.44
N LEU A 16 18.20 50.97 -22.86
CA LEU A 16 17.11 50.70 -21.94
C LEU A 16 15.93 49.99 -22.62
N LEU A 17 15.56 50.41 -23.85
CA LEU A 17 14.50 49.76 -24.62
C LEU A 17 14.88 48.33 -25.03
N LEU A 18 16.13 48.11 -25.42
CA LEU A 18 16.64 46.77 -25.72
C LEU A 18 16.66 45.87 -24.49
N ALA A 19 17.08 46.40 -23.34
CA ALA A 19 17.03 45.67 -22.07
C ALA A 19 15.59 45.32 -21.69
N PHE A 20 14.65 46.28 -21.75
CA PHE A 20 13.23 46.03 -21.49
C PHE A 20 12.62 45.01 -22.46
N GLY A 21 12.92 45.11 -23.75
CA GLY A 21 12.47 44.14 -24.76
C GLY A 21 13.01 42.73 -24.48
N PHE A 22 14.28 42.63 -24.08
CA PHE A 22 14.89 41.35 -23.72
C PHE A 22 14.29 40.76 -22.44
N PHE A 23 14.03 41.59 -21.42
CA PHE A 23 13.33 41.17 -20.20
C PHE A 23 11.90 40.72 -20.49
N PHE A 24 11.18 41.42 -21.36
CA PHE A 24 9.83 41.05 -21.76
C PHE A 24 9.82 39.74 -22.55
N ALA A 25 10.74 39.55 -23.50
CA ALA A 25 10.84 38.32 -24.28
C ALA A 25 11.25 37.12 -23.42
N THR A 26 12.21 37.30 -22.51
CA THR A 26 12.66 36.23 -21.59
C THR A 26 11.61 35.90 -20.54
N TYR A 27 10.89 36.89 -20.00
CA TYR A 27 9.75 36.65 -19.11
C TYR A 27 8.66 35.86 -19.82
N ASN A 28 8.24 36.27 -21.02
CA ASN A 28 7.22 35.56 -21.78
C ASN A 28 7.64 34.14 -22.16
N LEU A 29 8.90 33.93 -22.55
CA LEU A 29 9.47 32.61 -22.84
C LEU A 29 9.50 31.72 -21.59
N LEU A 30 9.91 32.27 -20.44
CA LEU A 30 9.91 31.55 -19.16
C LEU A 30 8.49 31.21 -18.71
N THR A 31 7.53 32.14 -18.80
CA THR A 31 6.13 31.85 -18.50
C THR A 31 5.54 30.82 -19.46
N MET A 32 5.91 30.84 -20.74
CA MET A 32 5.48 29.83 -21.71
C MET A 32 6.07 28.46 -21.38
N ILE A 33 7.36 28.37 -21.02
CA ILE A 33 8.00 27.11 -20.59
C ILE A 33 7.39 26.62 -19.27
N ILE A 34 7.12 27.51 -18.31
CA ILE A 34 6.48 27.16 -17.04
C ILE A 34 5.03 26.72 -17.26
N HIS A 35 4.26 27.38 -18.14
CA HIS A 35 2.91 26.94 -18.52
C HIS A 35 2.95 25.60 -19.27
N ASN A 36 3.94 25.38 -20.14
CA ASN A 36 4.10 24.12 -20.87
C ASN A 36 4.63 22.99 -19.98
N LYS A 37 5.36 23.32 -18.91
CA LYS A 37 5.79 22.38 -17.87
C LYS A 37 4.66 22.13 -16.86
N ALA A 38 3.82 23.13 -16.57
CA ALA A 38 2.63 23.01 -15.73
C ALA A 38 1.47 22.30 -16.45
N SER A 39 1.34 22.44 -17.77
CA SER A 39 0.46 21.59 -18.58
C SER A 39 0.99 20.15 -18.61
N ASN A 40 2.30 19.93 -18.72
CA ASN A 40 2.90 18.61 -18.52
C ASN A 40 2.83 18.08 -17.08
N LEU A 41 2.71 18.94 -16.06
CA LEU A 41 2.53 18.54 -14.66
C LEU A 41 1.05 18.32 -14.30
N GLY A 42 0.14 19.02 -14.98
CA GLY A 42 -1.32 18.87 -14.90
C GLY A 42 -1.87 17.77 -15.82
N SER A 43 -1.08 17.28 -16.77
CA SER A 43 -1.37 16.13 -17.65
C SER A 43 -1.06 14.77 -17.01
N TRP A 44 -0.69 14.73 -15.72
CA TRP A 44 -0.62 13.47 -14.95
C TRP A 44 -2.01 12.95 -14.51
N VAL A 45 -3.08 13.55 -15.04
CA VAL A 45 -4.40 12.95 -15.10
C VAL A 45 -4.54 12.27 -16.46
N VAL A 46 -4.25 10.97 -16.47
CA VAL A 46 -4.81 9.95 -17.38
C VAL A 46 -4.84 10.35 -18.85
N ASP A 47 -3.67 10.56 -19.45
CA ASP A 47 -3.56 10.35 -20.89
C ASP A 47 -3.14 8.90 -21.13
N GLY A 48 -4.04 8.16 -21.79
CA GLY A 48 -3.91 6.76 -22.10
C GLY A 48 -2.65 6.51 -22.91
N VAL A 49 -1.58 6.10 -22.23
CA VAL A 49 -0.46 5.41 -22.86
C VAL A 49 -1.07 4.18 -23.55
N LYS A 50 -1.03 4.18 -24.88
CA LYS A 50 -1.34 3.01 -25.69
C LYS A 50 -0.62 1.81 -25.08
N ARG A 51 -1.39 0.91 -24.47
CA ARG A 51 -0.93 -0.40 -23.98
C ARG A 51 -0.27 -1.11 -25.16
N SER A 52 1.05 -1.06 -25.23
CA SER A 52 1.82 -1.81 -26.20
C SER A 52 1.72 -3.30 -25.82
N GLY A 53 0.92 -4.05 -26.57
CA GLY A 53 0.91 -5.52 -26.61
C GLY A 53 0.45 -6.23 -25.33
N GLU A 54 -0.79 -6.73 -25.36
CA GLU A 54 -1.36 -7.98 -24.77
C GLU A 54 -0.51 -8.88 -23.82
N LEU A 55 0.28 -8.33 -22.91
CA LEU A 55 0.65 -9.03 -21.68
C LEU A 55 -0.46 -8.75 -20.66
N ASN A 56 -1.03 -9.83 -20.10
CA ASN A 56 -2.09 -9.76 -19.10
C ASN A 56 -1.60 -8.96 -17.89
N SER A 57 -1.89 -7.66 -17.86
CA SER A 57 -1.44 -6.72 -16.84
C SER A 57 -2.07 -6.98 -15.47
N LYS A 58 -2.89 -8.02 -15.32
CA LYS A 58 -3.52 -8.35 -14.06
C LYS A 58 -2.52 -8.87 -13.04
N PHE A 59 -2.80 -8.61 -11.77
CA PHE A 59 -2.05 -9.16 -10.65
C PHE A 59 -2.93 -10.05 -9.77
N HIS A 60 -2.37 -11.17 -9.30
CA HIS A 60 -2.98 -12.03 -8.30
C HIS A 60 -2.93 -11.35 -6.93
N VAL A 61 -4.04 -11.30 -6.21
CA VAL A 61 -4.07 -10.82 -4.83
C VAL A 61 -3.84 -11.99 -3.89
N ALA A 62 -2.78 -11.97 -3.11
CA ALA A 62 -2.48 -13.03 -2.15
C ALA A 62 -2.31 -12.47 -0.75
N LEU A 63 -2.96 -13.07 0.24
CA LEU A 63 -2.75 -12.75 1.65
C LEU A 63 -2.42 -14.00 2.45
N THR A 64 -1.59 -13.85 3.48
CA THR A 64 -1.31 -14.93 4.44
C THR A 64 -2.29 -14.85 5.60
N ALA A 65 -2.78 -16.00 6.05
CA ALA A 65 -3.78 -16.07 7.11
C ALA A 65 -3.53 -17.26 8.05
N THR A 66 -4.01 -17.09 9.29
CA THR A 66 -4.20 -18.17 10.26
C THR A 66 -5.68 -18.57 10.31
N ASP A 67 -5.95 -19.70 10.96
CA ASP A 67 -7.28 -20.19 11.31
C ASP A 67 -7.90 -19.48 12.54
N ALA A 68 -7.16 -18.56 13.18
CA ALA A 68 -7.66 -17.81 14.32
C ALA A 68 -8.84 -16.90 13.93
N PRO A 69 -9.88 -16.75 14.78
CA PRO A 69 -11.02 -15.87 14.52
C PRO A 69 -10.61 -14.45 14.16
N TYR A 70 -9.58 -13.92 14.83
CA TYR A 70 -8.97 -12.63 14.52
C TYR A 70 -8.60 -12.50 13.04
N SER A 71 -7.88 -13.48 12.50
CA SER A 71 -7.44 -13.50 11.10
C SER A 71 -8.63 -13.73 10.17
N GLN A 72 -9.55 -14.61 10.54
CA GLN A 72 -10.73 -14.96 9.75
C GLN A 72 -11.62 -13.75 9.46
N TRP A 73 -12.01 -12.97 10.48
CA TRP A 73 -12.90 -11.82 10.26
C TRP A 73 -12.21 -10.72 9.42
N GLN A 74 -10.90 -10.54 9.59
CA GLN A 74 -10.09 -9.61 8.79
C GLN A 74 -10.11 -10.02 7.29
N CYS A 75 -9.82 -11.29 7.01
CA CYS A 75 -9.83 -11.83 5.65
C CYS A 75 -11.18 -11.66 4.95
N ARG A 76 -12.29 -11.88 5.67
CA ARG A 76 -13.65 -11.76 5.12
C ARG A 76 -13.98 -10.32 4.73
N ILE A 77 -13.61 -9.33 5.55
CA ILE A 77 -13.79 -7.91 5.21
C ILE A 77 -12.96 -7.55 3.97
N MET A 78 -11.69 -7.96 3.92
CA MET A 78 -10.83 -7.70 2.77
C MET A 78 -11.40 -8.34 1.50
N TYR A 79 -11.82 -9.60 1.57
CA TYR A 79 -12.37 -10.34 0.43
C TYR A 79 -13.71 -9.75 -0.05
N TYR A 80 -14.57 -9.29 0.87
CA TYR A 80 -15.79 -8.55 0.53
C TYR A 80 -15.49 -7.33 -0.33
N TRP A 81 -14.53 -6.50 0.09
CA TRP A 81 -14.15 -5.28 -0.63
C TRP A 81 -13.42 -5.58 -1.93
N TYR A 82 -12.55 -6.59 -1.96
CA TYR A 82 -11.94 -7.12 -3.19
C TYR A 82 -13.01 -7.45 -4.23
N LYS A 83 -14.04 -8.23 -3.88
CA LYS A 83 -15.13 -8.59 -4.80
C LYS A 83 -15.86 -7.36 -5.35
N LYS A 84 -16.06 -6.33 -4.52
CA LYS A 84 -16.72 -5.09 -4.96
C LYS A 84 -15.90 -4.30 -5.97
N VAL A 85 -14.58 -4.22 -5.79
CA VAL A 85 -13.75 -3.34 -6.62
C VAL A 85 -13.09 -4.04 -7.81
N LYS A 86 -12.94 -5.37 -7.78
CA LYS A 86 -12.09 -6.09 -8.76
C LYS A 86 -12.55 -5.94 -10.21
N ASP A 87 -13.85 -5.80 -10.44
CA ASP A 87 -14.45 -5.69 -11.78
C ASP A 87 -14.86 -4.25 -12.13
N MET A 88 -14.53 -3.28 -11.26
CA MET A 88 -14.77 -1.86 -11.56
C MET A 88 -13.80 -1.35 -12.64
N PRO A 89 -14.20 -0.34 -13.44
CA PRO A 89 -13.31 0.29 -14.40
C PRO A 89 -12.00 0.77 -13.77
N GLY A 90 -10.87 0.47 -14.42
CA GLY A 90 -9.53 0.81 -13.94
C GLY A 90 -8.92 -0.19 -12.96
N SER A 91 -9.58 -1.32 -12.70
CA SER A 91 -9.02 -2.43 -11.93
C SER A 91 -8.20 -3.36 -12.83
N ASP A 92 -6.96 -3.64 -12.44
CA ASP A 92 -6.17 -4.74 -12.99
C ASP A 92 -6.07 -5.91 -11.96
N MET A 93 -7.04 -6.01 -11.04
CA MET A 93 -7.07 -7.09 -10.05
C MET A 93 -7.46 -8.41 -10.73
N GLY A 94 -6.59 -9.42 -10.62
CA GLY A 94 -6.80 -10.79 -11.06
C GLY A 94 -7.53 -11.63 -10.02
N LYS A 95 -7.15 -12.91 -9.92
CA LYS A 95 -7.64 -13.85 -8.90
C LYS A 95 -7.15 -13.47 -7.50
N PHE A 96 -7.76 -14.10 -6.51
CA PHE A 96 -7.46 -13.90 -5.10
C PHE A 96 -7.21 -15.24 -4.43
N THR A 97 -6.17 -15.33 -3.62
CA THR A 97 -5.89 -16.50 -2.77
C THR A 97 -5.63 -16.09 -1.33
N ARG A 98 -6.33 -16.73 -0.40
CA ARG A 98 -5.96 -16.77 1.01
C ARG A 98 -5.01 -17.94 1.24
N ILE A 99 -3.77 -17.67 1.60
CA ILE A 99 -2.77 -18.69 1.92
C ILE A 99 -2.89 -19.01 3.41
N LEU A 100 -3.55 -20.13 3.72
CA LEU A 100 -3.82 -20.57 5.09
C LEU A 100 -2.65 -21.42 5.60
N HIS A 101 -1.88 -20.87 6.54
CA HIS A 101 -0.63 -21.46 7.01
C HIS A 101 -0.75 -22.12 8.40
N SER A 102 -1.97 -22.50 8.80
CA SER A 102 -2.23 -23.34 9.97
C SER A 102 -1.98 -24.83 9.69
N GLY A 103 -1.82 -25.21 8.41
CA GLY A 103 -1.74 -26.62 7.98
C GLY A 103 -3.08 -27.35 7.93
N ILE A 104 -4.18 -26.72 8.38
CA ILE A 104 -5.48 -27.37 8.52
C ILE A 104 -6.54 -26.56 7.75
N PRO A 105 -7.33 -27.18 6.86
CA PRO A 105 -8.49 -26.55 6.23
C PRO A 105 -9.47 -25.97 7.24
N ASP A 106 -10.09 -24.82 6.92
CA ASP A 106 -11.16 -24.23 7.71
C ASP A 106 -12.43 -23.97 6.88
N LYS A 107 -13.52 -23.59 7.54
CA LYS A 107 -14.81 -23.33 6.89
C LYS A 107 -14.77 -22.14 5.91
N LEU A 108 -13.80 -21.23 6.03
CA LEU A 108 -13.71 -20.09 5.11
C LEU A 108 -13.28 -20.51 3.71
N MET A 109 -12.80 -21.73 3.51
CA MET A 109 -12.51 -22.26 2.17
C MET A 109 -13.75 -22.36 1.28
N GLU A 110 -14.95 -22.43 1.88
CA GLU A 110 -16.22 -22.38 1.16
C GLU A 110 -16.56 -20.97 0.64
N GLU A 111 -15.97 -19.93 1.24
CA GLU A 111 -16.24 -18.52 0.92
C GLU A 111 -15.10 -17.86 0.14
N ILE A 112 -13.86 -18.13 0.53
CA ILE A 112 -12.65 -17.46 0.05
C ILE A 112 -11.74 -18.51 -0.60
N PRO A 113 -11.34 -18.35 -1.87
CA PRO A 113 -10.38 -19.25 -2.50
C PRO A 113 -9.13 -19.34 -1.63
N THR A 114 -8.82 -20.55 -1.17
CA THR A 114 -7.81 -20.78 -0.14
C THR A 114 -6.82 -21.84 -0.61
N PHE A 115 -5.54 -21.61 -0.36
CA PHE A 115 -4.48 -22.59 -0.53
C PHE A 115 -3.90 -22.91 0.85
N VAL A 116 -3.99 -24.18 1.28
CA VAL A 116 -3.50 -24.62 2.59
C VAL A 116 -2.03 -25.01 2.47
N VAL A 117 -1.21 -24.51 3.39
CA VAL A 117 0.22 -24.79 3.47
C VAL A 117 0.61 -25.15 4.89
N ASP A 118 1.69 -25.90 5.04
CA ASP A 118 2.16 -26.34 6.33
C ASP A 118 2.76 -25.17 7.13
N PRO A 119 2.58 -25.12 8.46
CA PRO A 119 3.33 -24.18 9.28
C PRO A 119 4.83 -24.46 9.18
N LEU A 120 5.63 -23.48 9.57
CA LEU A 120 7.07 -23.66 9.71
C LEU A 120 7.33 -24.78 10.73
N PRO A 121 8.26 -25.72 10.45
CA PRO A 121 8.63 -26.76 11.40
C PRO A 121 8.98 -26.20 12.78
N GLU A 122 8.57 -26.92 13.82
CA GLU A 122 8.72 -26.50 15.21
C GLU A 122 10.17 -26.10 15.53
N GLY A 123 10.34 -24.99 16.23
CA GLY A 123 11.65 -24.49 16.68
C GLY A 123 12.45 -23.71 15.62
N LEU A 124 12.08 -23.77 14.34
CA LEU A 124 12.74 -22.96 13.30
C LEU A 124 12.38 -21.47 13.38
N ASP A 125 11.20 -21.16 13.91
CA ASP A 125 10.76 -19.77 14.08
C ASP A 125 11.53 -19.05 15.21
N ARG A 126 12.16 -19.82 16.11
CA ARG A 126 12.90 -19.34 17.29
C ARG A 126 12.09 -18.33 18.11
N GLY A 127 10.77 -18.55 18.21
CA GLY A 127 9.82 -17.67 18.90
C GLY A 127 9.35 -16.47 18.07
N TYR A 128 9.79 -16.34 16.81
CA TYR A 128 9.31 -15.33 15.87
C TYR A 128 8.28 -15.93 14.90
N VAL A 129 7.08 -16.17 15.43
CA VAL A 129 5.95 -16.81 14.73
C VAL A 129 5.59 -16.19 13.37
N VAL A 130 5.99 -14.93 13.15
CA VAL A 130 5.78 -14.19 11.90
C VAL A 130 6.51 -14.84 10.71
N LEU A 131 7.54 -15.67 10.94
CA LEU A 131 8.25 -16.43 9.89
C LEU A 131 7.37 -17.42 9.13
N ASN A 132 6.22 -17.80 9.69
CA ASN A 132 5.24 -18.62 8.97
C ASN A 132 4.73 -17.94 7.68
N ARG A 133 4.71 -16.60 7.62
CA ARG A 133 4.19 -15.85 6.47
C ARG A 133 5.07 -15.93 5.23
N PRO A 134 6.37 -15.59 5.27
CA PRO A 134 7.24 -15.80 4.11
C PRO A 134 7.33 -17.28 3.74
N TRP A 135 7.32 -18.19 4.72
CA TRP A 135 7.28 -19.63 4.45
C TRP A 135 6.02 -20.08 3.70
N ALA A 136 4.87 -19.52 4.05
CA ALA A 136 3.62 -19.76 3.35
C ALA A 136 3.67 -19.31 1.89
N PHE A 137 4.27 -18.14 1.62
CA PHE A 137 4.49 -17.66 0.25
C PHE A 137 5.42 -18.56 -0.55
N VAL A 138 6.52 -19.04 0.03
CA VAL A 138 7.43 -19.99 -0.63
C VAL A 138 6.66 -21.23 -1.08
N GLN A 139 5.93 -21.86 -0.16
CA GLN A 139 5.14 -23.06 -0.48
C GLN A 139 4.05 -22.79 -1.52
N TRP A 140 3.35 -21.66 -1.43
CA TRP A 140 2.30 -21.31 -2.39
C TRP A 140 2.87 -21.06 -3.79
N LEU A 141 3.97 -20.32 -3.92
CA LEU A 141 4.63 -20.05 -5.19
C LEU A 141 5.20 -21.33 -5.85
N GLU A 142 5.67 -22.29 -5.04
CA GLU A 142 6.20 -23.56 -5.55
C GLU A 142 5.10 -24.55 -5.97
N LYS A 143 3.96 -24.55 -5.28
CA LYS A 143 2.94 -25.61 -5.39
C LYS A 143 1.68 -25.19 -6.14
N ALA A 144 1.34 -23.90 -6.16
CA ALA A 144 0.11 -23.42 -6.79
C ALA A 144 0.31 -23.03 -8.25
N THR A 145 -0.73 -23.20 -9.06
CA THR A 145 -0.79 -22.64 -10.41
C THR A 145 -1.33 -21.21 -10.33
N ILE A 146 -0.49 -20.24 -10.67
CA ILE A 146 -0.83 -18.80 -10.68
C ILE A 146 -0.82 -18.34 -12.14
N GLU A 147 -1.96 -17.84 -12.63
CA GLU A 147 -2.10 -17.42 -14.03
C GLU A 147 -1.61 -16.00 -14.26
N GLU A 148 -1.72 -15.14 -13.26
CA GLU A 148 -1.24 -13.76 -13.32
C GLU A 148 0.27 -13.68 -13.16
N GLU A 149 0.91 -12.84 -13.96
CA GLU A 149 2.36 -12.60 -13.92
C GLU A 149 2.80 -11.81 -12.67
N TYR A 150 1.91 -10.96 -12.15
CA TYR A 150 2.17 -10.07 -11.03
C TYR A 150 1.44 -10.54 -9.79
N ILE A 151 2.01 -10.30 -8.61
CA ILE A 151 1.40 -10.66 -7.32
C ILE A 151 1.38 -9.42 -6.41
N LEU A 152 0.20 -9.09 -5.91
CA LEU A 152 0.04 -8.18 -4.79
C LEU A 152 0.06 -8.99 -3.49
N MET A 153 1.15 -8.85 -2.73
CA MET A 153 1.24 -9.36 -1.36
C MET A 153 0.46 -8.44 -0.43
N ALA A 154 -0.66 -8.91 0.08
CA ALA A 154 -1.55 -8.16 0.96
C ALA A 154 -1.59 -8.77 2.37
N GLU A 155 -2.08 -7.97 3.32
CA GLU A 155 -2.28 -8.36 4.70
C GLU A 155 -3.78 -8.45 5.01
N PRO A 156 -4.21 -9.35 5.93
CA PRO A 156 -5.61 -9.49 6.30
C PRO A 156 -6.32 -8.19 6.72
N ASP A 157 -5.58 -7.20 7.23
CA ASP A 157 -6.11 -5.90 7.66
C ASP A 157 -6.14 -4.82 6.57
N HIS A 158 -5.75 -5.16 5.34
CA HIS A 158 -5.93 -4.27 4.20
C HIS A 158 -7.40 -4.23 3.74
N ILE A 159 -7.82 -3.07 3.24
CA ILE A 159 -9.15 -2.87 2.65
C ILE A 159 -8.98 -2.15 1.32
N PHE A 160 -9.58 -2.69 0.26
CA PHE A 160 -9.60 -2.04 -1.04
C PHE A 160 -10.64 -0.94 -1.09
N VAL A 161 -10.17 0.30 -1.19
CA VAL A 161 -11.00 1.51 -1.15
C VAL A 161 -11.46 1.96 -2.54
N LYS A 162 -10.68 1.61 -3.57
CA LYS A 162 -10.89 1.91 -5.00
C LYS A 162 -10.36 0.74 -5.83
N PRO A 163 -10.79 0.57 -7.09
CA PRO A 163 -10.11 -0.33 -8.02
C PRO A 163 -8.61 0.02 -8.10
N LEU A 164 -7.76 -1.01 -8.11
CA LEU A 164 -6.32 -0.86 -8.11
C LEU A 164 -5.77 -1.25 -9.50
N PRO A 165 -5.19 -0.31 -10.27
CA PRO A 165 -4.45 -0.66 -11.48
C PRO A 165 -3.13 -1.34 -11.11
N ASN A 166 -2.53 -2.06 -12.07
CA ASN A 166 -1.21 -2.61 -11.86
C ASN A 166 -0.17 -1.48 -11.90
N LEU A 167 0.44 -1.22 -10.75
CA LEU A 167 1.45 -0.18 -10.58
C LEU A 167 2.87 -0.68 -10.89
N ALA A 168 3.05 -2.00 -11.05
CA ALA A 168 4.32 -2.57 -11.47
C ALA A 168 4.54 -2.40 -12.98
N HIS A 169 5.81 -2.33 -13.39
CA HIS A 169 6.19 -2.13 -14.79
C HIS A 169 7.29 -3.11 -15.19
N GLY A 170 6.92 -4.18 -15.91
CA GLY A 170 7.84 -5.27 -16.24
C GLY A 170 8.41 -5.87 -14.95
N ILE A 171 9.74 -5.94 -14.83
CA ILE A 171 10.41 -6.45 -13.64
C ILE A 171 10.46 -5.46 -12.45
N LYS A 172 9.88 -4.26 -12.57
CA LYS A 172 9.95 -3.23 -11.54
C LYS A 172 8.73 -3.31 -10.62
N PRO A 173 8.88 -3.76 -9.36
CA PRO A 173 7.77 -3.81 -8.41
C PRO A 173 7.36 -2.40 -7.97
N ALA A 174 6.13 -2.28 -7.46
CA ALA A 174 5.63 -1.09 -6.80
C ALA A 174 5.23 -1.43 -5.37
N GLY A 175 5.62 -0.58 -4.42
CA GLY A 175 5.34 -0.77 -2.99
C GLY A 175 5.26 0.55 -2.24
N PHE A 176 4.63 0.52 -1.06
CA PHE A 176 4.58 1.69 -0.18
C PHE A 176 5.86 1.76 0.68
N PRO A 177 6.60 2.88 0.67
CA PRO A 177 7.83 3.02 1.45
C PRO A 177 7.55 3.39 2.92
N PHE A 178 8.08 2.62 3.86
CA PHE A 178 7.95 2.91 5.29
C PHE A 178 9.21 3.59 5.81
N PHE A 179 9.31 4.89 5.54
CA PHE A 179 10.46 5.77 5.80
C PHE A 179 11.02 5.79 7.24
N TYR A 180 10.36 5.18 8.21
CA TYR A 180 10.81 5.05 9.59
C TYR A 180 11.60 3.76 9.87
N ILE A 181 11.63 2.79 8.95
CA ILE A 181 12.51 1.62 9.01
C ILE A 181 13.82 2.02 8.35
N LYS A 182 14.94 1.94 9.08
CA LYS A 182 16.25 2.40 8.61
C LYS A 182 17.31 1.30 8.73
N PRO A 183 17.41 0.40 7.73
CA PRO A 183 18.35 -0.70 7.73
C PRO A 183 19.81 -0.30 7.97
N ALA A 184 20.22 0.83 7.38
CA ALA A 184 21.56 1.40 7.56
C ALA A 184 21.90 1.72 9.03
N GLU A 185 20.91 2.05 9.87
CA GLU A 185 21.11 2.33 11.30
C GLU A 185 21.18 1.04 12.15
N HIS A 186 20.90 -0.14 11.56
CA HIS A 186 20.80 -1.42 12.27
C HIS A 186 21.62 -2.55 11.62
N GLU A 187 22.71 -2.22 10.92
CA GLU A 187 23.54 -3.16 10.15
C GLU A 187 23.91 -4.43 10.94
N LYS A 188 24.35 -4.30 12.20
CA LYS A 188 24.79 -5.43 13.02
C LYS A 188 23.70 -6.50 13.23
N VAL A 189 22.43 -6.07 13.30
CA VAL A 189 21.28 -7.00 13.43
C VAL A 189 20.95 -7.59 12.06
N ILE A 190 20.93 -6.75 11.03
CA ILE A 190 20.59 -7.13 9.67
C ILE A 190 21.57 -8.14 9.08
N ARG A 191 22.88 -8.03 9.36
CA ARG A 191 23.88 -8.99 8.89
C ARG A 191 23.67 -10.43 9.36
N LYS A 192 22.81 -10.67 10.37
CA LYS A 192 22.39 -12.02 10.76
C LYS A 192 21.46 -12.68 9.75
N PHE A 193 20.78 -11.88 8.91
CA PHE A 193 19.74 -12.32 7.97
C PHE A 193 20.04 -11.89 6.52
N TYR A 194 20.92 -10.92 6.31
CA TYR A 194 21.41 -10.44 5.01
C TYR A 194 22.95 -10.39 5.02
N PRO A 195 23.61 -11.53 4.75
CA PRO A 195 25.07 -11.65 4.75
C PRO A 195 25.77 -10.66 3.81
N LYS A 196 27.08 -10.48 3.96
CA LYS A 196 27.83 -9.47 3.17
C LYS A 196 27.80 -9.77 1.68
N GLU A 197 27.76 -11.05 1.33
CA GLU A 197 27.65 -11.59 -0.02
C GLU A 197 26.30 -11.29 -0.69
N SER A 198 25.24 -10.97 0.08
CA SER A 198 23.93 -10.62 -0.48
C SER A 198 23.85 -9.17 -0.99
N GLY A 199 24.76 -8.29 -0.55
CA GLY A 199 24.81 -6.88 -0.95
C GLY A 199 25.05 -5.90 0.22
N PRO A 200 25.16 -4.59 -0.07
CA PRO A 200 25.15 -3.55 0.96
C PRO A 200 23.78 -3.49 1.66
N VAL A 201 23.75 -3.17 2.97
CA VAL A 201 22.48 -3.10 3.75
C VAL A 201 21.53 -1.99 3.28
N THR A 202 22.03 -1.06 2.47
CA THR A 202 21.23 -0.03 1.80
C THR A 202 20.32 -0.58 0.72
N ASP A 203 20.53 -1.83 0.28
CA ASP A 203 19.71 -2.50 -0.74
C ASP A 203 18.45 -3.15 -0.13
N ILE A 204 18.29 -3.09 1.20
CA ILE A 204 17.12 -3.61 1.90
C ILE A 204 16.07 -2.51 1.94
N ASP A 205 14.95 -2.74 1.27
CA ASP A 205 13.84 -1.80 1.26
C ASP A 205 13.16 -1.72 2.65
N PRO A 206 12.85 -0.50 3.12
CA PRO A 206 12.20 -0.30 4.40
C PRO A 206 10.70 -0.61 4.31
N ILE A 207 10.32 -1.89 4.49
CA ILE A 207 8.92 -2.38 4.46
C ILE A 207 8.42 -2.84 5.84
N GLY A 208 7.20 -2.45 6.27
CA GLY A 208 6.55 -2.87 7.53
C GLY A 208 5.28 -2.06 7.85
N ASN A 209 4.41 -2.41 8.82
CA ASN A 209 3.10 -1.76 8.97
C ASN A 209 3.05 -0.52 9.92
N SER A 210 2.20 0.47 9.57
CA SER A 210 1.68 1.62 10.37
C SER A 210 2.53 2.91 10.55
N PRO A 211 1.99 4.08 10.14
CA PRO A 211 2.19 5.35 10.86
C PRO A 211 1.00 5.74 11.77
N VAL A 212 1.33 6.38 12.91
CA VAL A 212 0.39 7.09 13.81
C VAL A 212 0.82 8.56 13.92
N ILE A 213 -0.13 9.49 14.03
CA ILE A 213 0.15 10.92 14.30
C ILE A 213 -0.45 11.26 15.67
N ILE A 214 0.38 11.75 16.60
CA ILE A 214 -0.03 12.16 17.95
C ILE A 214 0.46 13.58 18.25
N LYS A 215 -0.31 14.32 19.04
CA LYS A 215 0.07 15.65 19.57
C LYS A 215 1.05 15.46 20.74
N LYS A 216 2.19 16.14 20.69
CA LYS A 216 3.19 16.12 21.77
C LYS A 216 2.61 16.75 23.04
N GLY A 217 2.29 15.94 24.04
CA GLY A 217 1.76 16.37 25.35
C GLY A 217 0.80 15.38 26.02
N GLU A 218 0.14 14.52 25.27
CA GLU A 218 -0.82 13.54 25.81
C GLU A 218 -0.43 12.12 25.40
N LEU A 219 0.39 11.49 26.23
CA LEU A 219 0.66 10.06 26.12
C LEU A 219 -0.54 9.32 26.75
N THR A 220 -1.48 8.85 25.94
CA THR A 220 -2.65 8.08 26.39
C THR A 220 -2.32 6.60 26.63
N TYR A 221 -1.19 6.31 27.29
CA TYR A 221 -0.86 4.93 27.65
C TYR A 221 -1.98 4.35 28.52
N GLY A 222 -2.60 3.27 28.02
CA GLY A 222 -3.66 2.56 28.72
C GLY A 222 -5.00 3.30 28.84
N LYS A 223 -5.14 4.51 28.31
CA LYS A 223 -6.40 5.28 28.35
C LYS A 223 -7.19 5.07 27.05
N LYS A 224 -8.42 4.54 27.17
CA LYS A 224 -9.37 4.47 26.05
C LYS A 224 -10.06 5.84 25.94
N GLY A 225 -9.97 6.47 24.76
CA GLY A 225 -10.75 7.68 24.48
C GLY A 225 -12.24 7.36 24.34
N ASP A 226 -13.06 8.42 24.34
CA ASP A 226 -14.53 8.34 24.23
C ASP A 226 -15.01 7.58 22.99
N TRP A 227 -14.18 7.57 21.95
CA TRP A 227 -14.35 6.70 20.79
C TRP A 227 -13.01 6.09 20.38
N ARG A 228 -13.03 4.80 20.03
CA ARG A 228 -11.90 4.12 19.37
C ARG A 228 -12.39 2.93 18.56
N PHE A 229 -11.72 2.69 17.43
CA PHE A 229 -11.74 1.39 16.78
C PHE A 229 -10.36 0.75 16.94
N ASP A 230 -10.31 -0.38 17.65
CA ASP A 230 -9.09 -1.14 17.88
C ASP A 230 -9.36 -2.60 17.54
N LYS A 231 -8.83 -3.05 16.40
CA LYS A 231 -9.00 -4.43 15.93
C LYS A 231 -8.52 -5.47 16.94
N ARG A 232 -7.55 -5.13 17.80
CA ARG A 232 -7.03 -6.02 18.84
C ARG A 232 -8.01 -6.20 20.01
N SER A 233 -9.13 -5.49 20.02
CA SER A 233 -10.24 -5.77 20.93
C SER A 233 -11.10 -6.96 20.47
N TYR A 234 -10.85 -7.49 19.26
CA TYR A 234 -11.64 -8.54 18.61
C TYR A 234 -10.77 -9.74 18.24
N LEU A 235 -10.04 -10.29 19.22
CA LEU A 235 -9.11 -11.41 18.99
C LEU A 235 -9.83 -12.76 18.91
N THR A 236 -10.88 -12.94 19.71
CA THR A 236 -11.60 -14.21 19.86
C THR A 236 -12.83 -14.32 18.96
N GLY A 237 -13.15 -13.24 18.24
CA GLY A 237 -14.29 -13.17 17.35
C GLY A 237 -14.35 -11.83 16.60
N PRO A 238 -15.31 -11.67 15.69
CA PRO A 238 -15.45 -10.49 14.86
C PRO A 238 -15.93 -9.27 15.66
N PRO A 239 -15.67 -8.04 15.18
CA PRO A 239 -16.34 -6.86 15.71
C PRO A 239 -17.87 -6.97 15.53
N PRO A 240 -18.66 -6.37 16.44
CA PRO A 240 -20.11 -6.33 16.29
C PRO A 240 -20.50 -5.54 15.03
N ARG A 241 -21.66 -5.88 14.47
CA ARG A 241 -22.29 -5.11 13.40
C ARG A 241 -22.61 -3.70 13.90
N ASN A 242 -22.66 -2.73 12.98
CA ASN A 242 -23.08 -1.36 13.25
C ASN A 242 -22.26 -0.64 14.34
N LEU A 243 -20.93 -0.62 14.17
CA LEU A 243 -20.02 0.17 14.99
C LEU A 243 -20.41 1.65 14.96
N SER A 244 -20.30 2.34 16.10
CA SER A 244 -20.52 3.78 16.16
C SER A 244 -19.49 4.52 15.29
N LEU A 245 -19.96 5.56 14.58
CA LEU A 245 -19.06 6.45 13.84
C LEU A 245 -18.21 7.28 14.81
N PRO A 246 -16.98 7.65 14.43
CA PRO A 246 -16.16 8.53 15.23
C PRO A 246 -16.82 9.91 15.41
N PRO A 247 -16.49 10.64 16.49
CA PRO A 247 -17.05 11.96 16.75
C PRO A 247 -16.70 12.97 15.64
N PRO A 248 -17.44 14.09 15.53
CA PRO A 248 -17.11 15.16 14.60
C PRO A 248 -15.67 15.66 14.77
N GLY A 249 -15.00 15.95 13.65
CA GLY A 249 -13.61 16.46 13.64
C GLY A 249 -12.52 15.39 13.49
N VAL A 250 -12.87 14.10 13.51
CA VAL A 250 -11.93 13.02 13.17
C VAL A 250 -11.66 12.99 11.65
N PRO A 251 -10.44 12.62 11.19
CA PRO A 251 -10.13 12.54 9.77
C PRO A 251 -11.12 11.68 8.98
N GLU A 252 -11.45 12.12 7.76
CA GLU A 252 -12.41 11.44 6.88
C GLU A 252 -12.00 9.98 6.59
N SER A 253 -10.70 9.70 6.53
CA SER A 253 -10.18 8.34 6.36
C SER A 253 -10.63 7.39 7.46
N VAL A 254 -10.72 7.85 8.72
CA VAL A 254 -11.21 7.05 9.84
C VAL A 254 -12.71 6.85 9.75
N VAL A 255 -13.47 7.91 9.44
CA VAL A 255 -14.93 7.82 9.22
C VAL A 255 -15.24 6.81 8.11
N ARG A 256 -14.50 6.90 7.01
CA ARG A 256 -14.63 6.00 5.86
C ARG A 256 -14.30 4.56 6.22
N LEU A 257 -13.20 4.32 6.95
CA LEU A 257 -12.84 2.99 7.43
C LEU A 257 -14.00 2.35 8.21
N VAL A 258 -14.57 3.08 9.17
CA VAL A 258 -15.65 2.56 10.02
C VAL A 258 -16.91 2.29 9.20
N LYS A 259 -17.26 3.17 8.26
CA LYS A 259 -18.38 2.93 7.32
C LYS A 259 -18.16 1.67 6.49
N MET A 260 -16.94 1.47 5.97
CA MET A 260 -16.61 0.31 5.16
C MET A 260 -16.64 -1.00 5.97
N VAL A 261 -16.21 -0.96 7.24
CA VAL A 261 -16.39 -2.09 8.16
C VAL A 261 -17.88 -2.35 8.39
N ASN A 262 -18.67 -1.33 8.73
CA ASN A 262 -20.11 -1.49 8.94
C ASN A 262 -20.84 -2.08 7.73
N GLU A 263 -20.50 -1.61 6.52
CA GLU A 263 -21.08 -2.15 5.29
C GLU A 263 -20.69 -3.62 5.06
N ALA A 264 -19.41 -3.97 5.21
CA ALA A 264 -18.96 -5.35 5.07
C ALA A 264 -19.65 -6.26 6.10
N THR A 265 -19.58 -5.90 7.39
CA THR A 265 -20.18 -6.67 8.48
C THR A 265 -21.68 -6.86 8.29
N ALA A 266 -22.41 -5.84 7.80
CA ALA A 266 -23.84 -5.93 7.51
C ALA A 266 -24.17 -6.96 6.42
N ASN A 267 -23.33 -7.09 5.40
CA ASN A 267 -23.62 -7.89 4.20
C ASN A 267 -22.96 -9.26 4.18
N ILE A 268 -22.01 -9.55 5.08
CA ILE A 268 -21.38 -10.86 5.18
C ILE A 268 -22.31 -11.84 5.94
N PRO A 269 -22.75 -12.96 5.32
CA PRO A 269 -23.56 -13.97 5.99
C PRO A 269 -22.79 -14.66 7.12
N GLY A 270 -23.47 -15.11 8.19
CA GLY A 270 -22.79 -15.79 9.30
C GLY A 270 -21.65 -14.97 9.89
N TRP A 271 -21.80 -13.64 9.95
CA TRP A 271 -20.79 -12.77 10.56
C TRP A 271 -20.59 -13.12 12.02
N ASP A 272 -21.68 -13.23 12.77
CA ASP A 272 -21.69 -13.33 14.23
C ASP A 272 -21.34 -14.72 14.76
N THR A 273 -21.06 -15.69 13.88
CA THR A 273 -20.79 -17.10 14.22
C THR A 273 -19.31 -17.46 14.23
N LEU A 274 -18.42 -16.50 13.96
CA LEU A 274 -16.97 -16.70 14.00
C LEU A 274 -16.47 -16.63 15.46
N THR A 275 -16.61 -17.71 16.22
CA THR A 275 -16.08 -17.80 17.59
C THR A 275 -14.93 -18.80 17.63
N SER A 276 -13.97 -18.60 18.54
CA SER A 276 -12.96 -19.61 18.84
C SER A 276 -13.61 -20.86 19.42
N ASP A 277 -13.30 -22.06 18.91
CA ASP A 277 -13.74 -23.36 19.47
C ASP A 277 -13.19 -23.64 20.90
N THR A 278 -12.57 -22.65 21.54
CA THR A 278 -12.00 -22.76 22.90
C THR A 278 -13.06 -22.84 24.00
N ASP A 279 -14.35 -22.63 23.67
CA ASP A 279 -15.48 -22.84 24.59
C ASP A 279 -16.07 -24.26 24.52
N GLN A 280 -15.47 -25.20 23.76
CA GLN A 280 -15.89 -26.60 23.67
C GLN A 280 -14.86 -27.63 24.18
N LYS A 281 -13.98 -27.25 25.11
CA LYS A 281 -13.16 -28.22 25.88
C LYS A 281 -13.69 -28.42 27.29
#